data_AF-A0A6L4Y9A7-F1
#
_entry.id   AF-A0A6L4Y9A7-F1
#
_cell.length_a   1.000
_cell.length_b   1.000
_cell.length_c   1.000
_cell.angle_alpha   90.00
_cell.angle_beta   90.00
_cell.angle_gamma   90.00
#
_symmetry.space_group_name_H-M   'P 1'
#
loop_
_entity.id
_entity.type
_entity.pdbx_description
1 polymer ?
#
loop_
_entity_poly.entity_id
_entity_poly.type
_entity_poly.pdbx_seq_one_letter_code
_entity_poly.pdbx_strand_id
1 'polypeptide(L)' 'MCEANAYLERDGKEELILESVDIIEPEDGKVFIRNIFGEQKVLNGRIKKISLIDHKILLEEIG' A
#
# COMPACT_ATOMS: atom_id res chain seq x y z
N MET A 1 -2.12 -17.16 3.02
CA MET A 1 -2.64 -16.07 2.17
C MET A 1 -1.44 -15.54 1.43
N CYS A 2 -1.49 -15.52 0.10
CA CYS A 2 -0.37 -15.05 -0.72
C CYS A 2 -0.41 -13.52 -0.88
N GLU A 3 -1.57 -12.93 -0.65
CA GLU A 3 -1.89 -11.52 -0.82
C GLU A 3 -1.26 -10.70 0.31
N ALA A 4 -0.69 -9.55 -0.05
CA ALA A 4 -0.09 -8.63 0.90
C ALA A 4 -1.09 -7.58 1.38
N ASN A 5 -0.89 -7.06 2.58
CA ASN A 5 -1.65 -5.92 3.10
C ASN A 5 -0.85 -4.62 2.89
N ALA A 6 -1.56 -3.55 2.50
CA ALA A 6 -0.97 -2.22 2.38
C ALA A 6 -1.13 -1.43 3.69
N TYR A 7 -0.01 -0.86 4.13
CA TYR A 7 0.09 0.02 5.27
C TYR A 7 0.62 1.39 4.83
N LEU A 8 0.14 2.44 5.47
CA LEU A 8 0.68 3.79 5.33
C LEU A 8 1.50 4.16 6.55
N GLU A 9 2.72 4.61 6.35
CA GLU A 9 3.54 5.13 7.44
C GLU A 9 3.26 6.61 7.68
N ARG A 10 2.81 6.96 8.90
CA ARG A 10 2.62 8.33 9.38
C ARG A 10 3.22 8.49 10.75
N ASP A 11 4.10 9.47 10.92
CA ASP A 11 4.78 9.76 12.19
C ASP A 11 5.45 8.52 12.83
N GLY A 12 6.03 7.65 11.99
CA GLY A 12 6.67 6.41 12.41
C GLY A 12 5.71 5.28 12.83
N LYS A 13 4.39 5.46 12.60
CA LYS A 13 3.37 4.43 12.83
C LYS A 13 2.85 3.90 11.50
N GLU A 14 2.58 2.61 11.45
CA GLU A 14 2.05 1.94 10.27
C GLU A 14 0.55 1.72 10.44
N GLU A 15 -0.26 2.36 9.61
CA GLU A 15 -1.72 2.24 9.60
C GLU A 15 -2.14 1.30 8.48
N LEU A 16 -2.88 0.25 8.78
CA LEU A 16 -3.45 -0.63 7.76
C LEU A 16 -4.47 0.17 6.93
N ILE A 17 -4.23 0.27 5.62
CA ILE A 17 -5.11 1.04 4.73
C ILE A 17 -5.89 0.16 3.76
N LEU A 18 -5.39 -1.03 3.42
CA LEU A 18 -6.08 -1.95 2.53
C LEU A 18 -5.59 -3.39 2.74
N GLU A 19 -6.52 -4.32 2.93
CA GLU A 19 -6.22 -5.74 3.03
C GLU A 19 -6.28 -6.45 1.69
N SER A 20 -5.53 -7.54 1.54
CA SER A 20 -5.57 -8.45 0.38
C SER A 20 -5.34 -7.75 -0.96
N VAL A 21 -4.28 -6.95 -1.04
CA VAL A 21 -3.90 -6.17 -2.23
C VAL A 21 -3.56 -7.09 -3.40
N ASP A 22 -4.19 -6.82 -4.55
CA ASP A 22 -3.97 -7.55 -5.81
C ASP A 22 -3.18 -6.70 -6.84
N ILE A 23 -3.42 -5.39 -6.86
CA ILE A 23 -2.76 -4.43 -7.76
C ILE A 23 -2.19 -3.25 -6.96
N ILE A 24 -0.98 -2.88 -7.34
CA ILE A 24 -0.34 -1.63 -6.93
C ILE A 24 0.31 -0.96 -8.14
N GLU A 25 -0.09 0.29 -8.41
CA GLU A 25 0.34 1.05 -9.59
C GLU A 25 0.81 2.44 -9.13
N PRO A 26 2.14 2.68 -9.10
CA PRO A 26 2.70 4.01 -8.89
C PRO A 26 2.57 4.86 -10.16
N GLU A 27 2.05 6.08 -10.03
CA GLU A 27 1.87 7.02 -11.14
C GLU A 27 2.03 8.47 -10.64
N ASP A 28 2.97 9.23 -11.20
CA ASP A 28 3.17 10.68 -10.98
C ASP A 28 2.97 11.16 -9.53
N GLY A 29 3.72 10.58 -8.59
CA GLY A 29 3.67 10.96 -7.17
C GLY A 29 2.43 10.46 -6.43
N LYS A 30 1.65 9.58 -7.05
CA LYS A 30 0.54 8.86 -6.46
C LYS A 30 0.77 7.36 -6.53
N VAL A 31 0.05 6.64 -5.68
CA VAL A 31 -0.04 5.19 -5.72
C VAL A 31 -1.51 4.81 -5.74
N PHE A 32 -1.88 4.04 -6.74
CA PHE A 32 -3.17 3.38 -6.84
C PHE A 32 -3.02 1.97 -6.28
N ILE A 33 -3.89 1.60 -5.36
CA ILE A 33 -3.95 0.25 -4.81
C ILE A 33 -5.36 -0.31 -4.95
N ARG A 34 -5.46 -1.61 -5.23
CA ARG A 34 -6.71 -2.36 -5.28
C ARG A 34 -6.56 -3.69 -4.55
N ASN A 35 -7.65 -4.18 -3.96
CA ASN A 35 -7.71 -5.52 -3.40
C ASN A 35 -8.55 -6.49 -4.24
N ILE A 36 -8.46 -7.77 -3.89
CA ILE A 36 -9.20 -8.86 -4.56
C ILE A 36 -10.73 -8.71 -4.50
N PHE A 37 -11.26 -7.83 -3.65
CA PHE A 37 -12.69 -7.56 -3.52
C PHE A 37 -13.15 -6.37 -4.37
N GLY A 38 -12.22 -5.71 -5.07
CA GLY A 38 -12.49 -4.55 -5.92
C GLY A 38 -12.48 -3.21 -5.18
N GLU A 39 -12.13 -3.17 -3.89
CA GLU A 39 -11.91 -1.90 -3.17
C GLU A 39 -10.63 -1.24 -3.68
N GLN A 40 -10.71 0.06 -3.97
CA GLN A 40 -9.60 0.86 -4.52
C GLN A 40 -9.29 2.05 -3.63
N LYS A 41 -8.01 2.39 -3.50
CA LYS A 41 -7.54 3.63 -2.87
C LYS A 41 -6.48 4.31 -3.71
N VAL A 42 -6.45 5.63 -3.62
CA VAL A 42 -5.43 6.49 -4.21
C VAL A 42 -4.81 7.31 -3.09
N LEU A 43 -3.48 7.34 -3.06
CA LEU A 43 -2.71 8.11 -2.09
C LEU A 43 -1.63 8.92 -2.80
N ASN A 44 -1.39 10.14 -2.36
CA ASN A 44 -0.22 10.93 -2.79
C ASN A 44 0.98 10.40 -2.02
N GLY A 45 1.88 9.70 -2.70
CA GLY A 45 2.92 8.95 -2.02
C GLY A 45 3.71 8.05 -2.94
N ARG A 46 4.52 7.20 -2.31
CA ARG A 46 5.30 6.16 -2.98
C ARG A 46 5.37 4.89 -2.15
N ILE A 47 5.80 3.82 -2.79
CA ILE A 47 6.16 2.58 -2.11
C ILE A 47 7.47 2.81 -1.35
N LYS A 48 7.43 2.68 -0.02
CA LYS A 48 8.60 2.77 0.85
C LYS A 48 9.34 1.43 0.95
N LYS A 49 8.60 0.34 1.14
CA LYS A 49 9.15 -1.03 1.30
C LYS A 49 8.12 -2.08 0.94
N ILE A 50 8.57 -3.20 0.38
CA ILE A 50 7.77 -4.43 0.25
C ILE A 50 8.47 -5.54 1.04
N SER A 51 7.73 -6.23 1.91
CA SER A 51 8.18 -7.43 2.60
C SER A 51 7.37 -8.63 2.12
N LEU A 52 8.00 -9.49 1.34
CA LEU A 52 7.34 -10.64 0.73
C LEU A 52 7.05 -11.75 1.75
N ILE A 53 7.92 -11.91 2.75
CA ILE A 53 7.74 -12.89 3.83
C ILE A 53 6.62 -12.44 4.78
N ASP A 54 6.55 -11.15 5.09
CA ASP A 54 5.52 -10.62 5.99
C ASP A 54 4.20 -10.31 5.27
N HIS A 55 4.11 -10.57 3.96
CA HIS A 55 2.97 -10.22 3.13
C HIS A 55 2.55 -8.76 3.34
N LYS A 56 3.50 -7.84 3.21
CA LYS A 56 3.32 -6.43 3.58
C LYS A 56 3.86 -5.46 2.56
N ILE A 57 3.05 -4.47 2.22
CA ILE A 57 3.43 -3.30 1.42
C ILE A 57 3.38 -2.09 2.34
N LEU A 58 4.48 -1.35 2.45
CA LEU A 58 4.56 -0.11 3.23
C LEU A 58 4.67 1.07 2.27
N LEU A 59 3.75 2.01 2.41
CA LEU A 59 3.66 3.25 1.66
C LEU A 59 4.04 4.43 2.55
N GLU A 60 4.55 5.50 1.95
CA GLU A 60 4.81 6.78 2.62
C GLU A 60 4.16 7.93 1.82
N GLU A 61 3.64 8.93 2.52
CA GLU A 61 3.11 10.14 1.88
C GLU A 61 4.27 11.01 1.37
N ILE A 62 4.11 11.55 0.16
CA ILE A 62 5.01 12.56 -0.38
C ILE A 62 4.31 13.90 -0.18
N GLY A 63 4.85 14.73 0.72
CA GLY A 63 4.46 16.12 0.94
C GLY A 63 5.22 17.08 0.04
#